data_AF-A0A1G2K3N9-F1
#
_entry.id   AF-A0A1G2K3N9-F1
#
_cell.length_a   1.000
_cell.length_b   1.000
_cell.length_c   1.000
_cell.angle_alpha   90.00
_cell.angle_beta   90.00
_cell.angle_gamma   90.00
#
_symmetry.space_group_name_H-M   'P 1'
#
loop_
_entity.id
_entity.type
_entity.pdbx_description
1 polymer ?
#
loop_
_entity_poly.entity_id
_entity_poly.type
_entity_poly.pdbx_seq_one_letter_code
_entity_poly.pdbx_strand_id
1 'polypeptide(L)'
;MRKRTFIYPAFLAGVASVLPFVAFAQSTIDSLLTRVRTTATFIIGLLFIVATLVFLWGIVQFIASAGDEAKRKTSKGLMTWGIIGLAVMAAAWGITQVLVDYFLVPAEGPFFRRYPTPRL
;
A
#
# COMPACT_ATOMS: atom_id res chain seq x y z
N MET A 1 -28.59 -11.93 54.16
CA MET A 1 -29.13 -11.79 52.78
C MET A 1 -28.03 -11.32 51.82
N ARG A 2 -27.29 -12.22 51.12
CA ARG A 2 -26.32 -11.86 50.06
C ARG A 2 -25.94 -13.11 49.22
N LYS A 3 -26.71 -13.46 48.19
CA LYS A 3 -26.37 -14.56 47.26
C LYS A 3 -26.54 -14.23 45.76
N ARG A 4 -26.91 -12.99 45.40
CA ARG A 4 -27.21 -12.61 44.01
C ARG A 4 -26.03 -12.04 43.20
N THR A 5 -24.89 -11.75 43.82
CA THR A 5 -23.74 -11.12 43.15
C THR A 5 -22.65 -12.12 42.69
N PHE A 6 -22.82 -13.43 42.94
CA PHE A 6 -21.78 -14.45 42.70
C PHE A 6 -21.85 -15.12 41.32
N ILE A 7 -22.88 -14.83 40.53
CA ILE A 7 -23.09 -15.44 39.20
C ILE A 7 -22.26 -14.73 38.10
N TYR A 8 -21.96 -13.45 38.29
CA TYR A 8 -21.19 -12.63 37.34
C TYR A 8 -19.73 -13.07 37.09
N PRO A 9 -18.92 -13.50 38.09
CA PRO A 9 -17.55 -13.94 37.81
C PRO A 9 -17.48 -15.27 37.04
N ALA A 10 -18.46 -16.16 37.21
CA ALA A 10 -18.50 -17.45 36.52
C ALA A 10 -18.75 -17.29 35.01
N PHE A 11 -19.62 -16.34 34.63
CA PHE A 11 -19.87 -16.01 33.22
C PHE A 11 -18.67 -15.31 32.58
N LEU A 12 -18.01 -14.39 33.30
CA LEU A 12 -16.82 -13.69 32.82
C LEU A 12 -15.63 -14.63 32.62
N ALA A 13 -15.42 -15.59 33.53
CA ALA A 13 -14.39 -16.61 33.42
C ALA A 13 -14.62 -17.54 32.21
N GLY A 14 -15.90 -17.87 31.92
CA GLY A 14 -16.28 -18.61 30.73
C GLY A 14 -15.87 -17.90 29.44
N VAL A 15 -16.17 -16.60 29.31
CA VAL A 15 -15.77 -15.79 28.14
C VAL A 15 -14.26 -15.63 28.05
N ALA A 16 -13.57 -15.42 29.18
CA ALA A 16 -12.11 -15.28 29.22
C ALA A 16 -11.37 -16.54 28.74
N SER A 17 -11.96 -17.73 28.94
CA SER A 17 -11.38 -19.01 28.51
C SER A 17 -11.40 -19.23 26.99
N VAL A 18 -12.21 -18.46 26.25
CA VAL A 18 -12.31 -18.51 24.78
C VAL A 18 -11.35 -17.50 24.12
N LEU A 19 -10.88 -16.49 24.84
CA LEU A 19 -9.91 -15.50 24.34
C LEU A 19 -8.62 -16.11 23.76
N PRO A 20 -8.01 -17.15 24.36
CA PRO A 20 -6.83 -17.80 23.78
C PRO A 20 -7.13 -18.38 22.39
N PHE A 21 -8.30 -19.00 22.21
CA PHE A 21 -8.69 -19.61 20.94
C PHE A 21 -8.89 -18.56 19.83
N VAL A 22 -9.45 -17.40 20.16
CA VAL A 22 -9.58 -16.28 19.22
C VAL A 22 -8.21 -15.69 18.86
N ALA A 23 -7.30 -15.58 19.85
CA ALA A 23 -5.92 -15.13 19.60
C ALA A 23 -5.16 -16.10 18.67
N PHE A 24 -5.34 -17.42 18.83
CA PHE A 24 -4.77 -18.40 17.92
C PHE A 24 -5.41 -18.35 16.52
N ALA A 25 -6.71 -18.09 16.39
CA ALA A 25 -7.38 -17.93 15.10
C ALA A 25 -6.92 -16.68 14.32
N GLN A 26 -6.61 -15.60 15.04
CA GLN A 26 -6.10 -14.36 14.46
C GLN A 26 -4.77 -14.58 13.73
N SER A 27 -3.88 -15.42 14.27
CA SER A 27 -2.56 -15.69 13.66
C SER A 27 -2.62 -16.25 12.24
N THR A 28 -3.61 -17.09 11.94
CA THR A 28 -3.82 -17.65 10.60
C THR A 28 -4.34 -16.58 9.63
N ILE A 29 -5.30 -15.77 10.06
CA ILE A 29 -5.87 -14.69 9.25
C ILE A 29 -4.80 -13.62 8.96
N ASP A 30 -4.00 -13.26 9.96
CA ASP A 30 -2.88 -12.32 9.82
C ASP A 30 -1.83 -12.85 8.84
N SER A 31 -1.55 -14.15 8.86
CA SER A 31 -0.59 -14.76 7.93
C SER A 31 -1.05 -14.71 6.47
N LEU A 32 -2.35 -14.93 6.22
CA LEU A 32 -2.93 -14.86 4.88
C LEU A 32 -2.99 -13.42 4.39
N LEU A 33 -3.45 -12.51 5.26
CA LEU A 33 -3.53 -11.09 4.95
C LEU A 33 -2.14 -10.51 4.65
N THR A 34 -1.13 -10.89 5.43
CA THR A 34 0.26 -10.46 5.21
C THR A 34 0.81 -11.00 3.89
N ARG A 35 0.57 -12.27 3.55
CA ARG A 35 0.99 -12.85 2.26
C ARG A 35 0.39 -12.12 1.06
N VAL A 36 -0.91 -11.83 1.11
CA VAL A 36 -1.62 -11.10 0.06
C VAL A 36 -1.09 -9.67 -0.04
N ARG A 37 -0.96 -8.97 1.09
CA ARG A 37 -0.46 -7.60 1.15
C ARG A 37 0.96 -7.50 0.59
N THR A 38 1.88 -8.34 1.05
CA THR A 38 3.27 -8.35 0.58
C THR A 38 3.36 -8.60 -0.91
N THR A 39 2.58 -9.54 -1.44
CA THR A 39 2.56 -9.84 -2.88
C THR A 39 2.06 -8.64 -3.69
N ALA A 40 0.96 -8.01 -3.26
CA ALA A 40 0.41 -6.84 -3.93
C ALA A 40 1.39 -5.65 -3.91
N THR A 41 2.00 -5.35 -2.76
CA THR A 41 2.98 -4.27 -2.62
C THR A 41 4.22 -4.52 -3.47
N PHE A 42 4.67 -5.77 -3.59
CA PHE A 42 5.79 -6.15 -4.45
C PHE A 42 5.49 -5.90 -5.94
N ILE A 43 4.31 -6.31 -6.41
CA ILE A 43 3.88 -6.10 -7.81
C ILE A 43 3.80 -4.61 -8.13
N ILE A 44 3.23 -3.80 -7.24
CA ILE A 44 3.12 -2.34 -7.42
C ILE A 44 4.50 -1.70 -7.52
N GLY A 45 5.43 -2.08 -6.61
CA GLY A 45 6.81 -1.58 -6.65
C GLY A 45 7.55 -1.97 -7.94
N LEU A 46 7.35 -3.20 -8.42
CA LEU A 46 7.91 -3.66 -9.68
C LEU A 46 7.34 -2.89 -10.87
N LEU A 47 6.02 -2.66 -10.91
CA LEU A 47 5.38 -1.85 -11.94
C LEU A 47 5.93 -0.42 -11.96
N PHE A 48 6.20 0.17 -10.79
CA PHE A 48 6.73 1.52 -10.69
C PHE A 48 8.11 1.65 -11.35
N ILE A 49 8.99 0.66 -11.13
CA ILE A 49 10.32 0.61 -11.76
C ILE A 49 10.19 0.50 -13.28
N VAL A 50 9.35 -0.42 -13.77
CA VAL A 50 9.13 -0.61 -15.22
C VAL A 50 8.51 0.64 -15.85
N ALA A 51 7.52 1.26 -15.21
CA ALA A 51 6.88 2.48 -15.68
C ALA A 51 7.88 3.65 -15.77
N THR A 52 8.77 3.78 -14.78
CA THR A 52 9.83 4.80 -14.78
C THR A 52 10.80 4.57 -15.94
N LEU A 53 11.23 3.32 -16.19
CA LEU A 53 12.10 2.99 -17.33
C LEU A 53 11.46 3.33 -18.68
N VAL A 54 10.18 2.98 -18.87
CA VAL A 54 9.43 3.31 -20.10
C VAL A 54 9.27 4.82 -20.26
N PHE A 55 9.04 5.55 -19.16
CA PHE A 55 8.97 7.00 -19.17
C PHE A 55 10.31 7.64 -19.58
N LEU A 56 11.44 7.18 -19.03
CA LEU A 56 12.77 7.66 -19.42
C LEU A 56 13.05 7.36 -20.90
N TRP A 57 12.69 6.18 -21.39
CA TRP A 57 12.84 5.83 -22.81
C TRP A 57 12.02 6.76 -23.71
N GLY A 58 10.80 7.12 -23.29
CA GLY A 58 9.95 8.08 -23.99
C GLY A 58 10.57 9.48 -24.12
N ILE A 59 11.24 9.97 -23.07
CA ILE A 59 11.96 11.26 -23.11
C ILE A 59 13.14 11.20 -24.07
N VAL A 60 13.97 10.14 -24.00
CA VAL A 60 15.15 10.00 -24.87
C VAL A 60 14.73 9.97 -26.33
N GLN A 61 13.66 9.21 -26.65
CA GLN A 61 13.11 9.15 -28.00
C GLN A 61 12.56 10.51 -28.47
N PHE A 62 11.96 11.29 -27.57
CA PHE A 62 11.45 12.63 -27.88
C PHE A 62 12.57 13.58 -28.28
N ILE A 63 13.67 13.59 -27.53
CA ILE A 63 14.84 14.45 -27.79
C ILE A 63 15.52 14.02 -29.10
N ALA A 64 15.70 12.72 -29.34
CA ALA A 64 16.31 12.19 -30.55
C ALA A 64 15.52 12.52 -31.84
N SER A 65 14.21 12.75 -31.70
CA SER A 65 13.29 13.05 -32.81
C SER A 65 13.16 14.53 -33.13
N ALA A 66 13.89 15.41 -32.43
CA ALA A 66 13.70 16.86 -32.50
C ALA A 66 14.00 17.49 -33.87
N GLY A 67 14.71 16.79 -34.76
CA GLY A 67 15.16 17.28 -36.08
C GLY A 67 14.31 16.88 -37.29
N ASP A 68 13.23 16.10 -37.12
CA ASP A 68 12.43 15.55 -38.22
C ASP A 68 10.94 15.79 -37.96
N GLU A 69 10.24 16.50 -38.86
CA GLU A 69 8.84 16.94 -38.67
C GLU A 69 7.86 15.77 -38.50
N ALA A 70 8.09 14.67 -39.21
CA ALA A 70 7.27 13.46 -39.08
C ALA A 70 7.47 12.82 -37.70
N LYS A 71 8.71 12.77 -37.21
CA LYS A 71 9.03 12.20 -35.88
C LYS A 71 8.63 13.13 -34.74
N ARG A 72 8.55 14.45 -34.96
CA ARG A 72 8.03 15.42 -33.97
C ARG A 72 6.57 15.19 -33.61
N LYS A 73 5.70 14.91 -34.58
CA LYS A 73 4.28 14.60 -34.31
C LYS A 73 4.14 13.34 -33.46
N THR A 74 4.86 12.28 -33.82
CA THR A 74 4.87 11.01 -33.08
C THR A 74 5.45 11.18 -31.67
N SER A 75 6.52 11.97 -31.55
CA SER A 75 7.20 12.21 -30.28
C SER A 75 6.37 13.03 -29.31
N LYS A 76 5.65 14.05 -29.79
CA LYS A 76 4.67 14.77 -28.96
C LYS A 76 3.61 13.82 -28.37
N GLY A 77 3.13 12.85 -29.16
CA GLY A 77 2.23 11.82 -28.66
C GLY A 77 2.85 11.01 -27.52
N LEU A 78 4.07 10.50 -27.73
CA LEU A 78 4.81 9.72 -26.73
C LEU A 78 5.08 10.50 -25.43
N MET A 79 5.42 11.79 -25.53
CA MET A 79 5.65 12.65 -24.36
C MET A 79 4.37 12.84 -23.54
N THR A 80 3.23 13.08 -24.19
CA THR A 80 1.93 13.21 -23.52
C THR A 80 1.54 11.90 -22.83
N TRP A 81 1.71 10.76 -23.49
CA TRP A 81 1.48 9.45 -22.88
C TRP A 81 2.41 9.17 -21.69
N GLY A 82 3.67 9.60 -21.76
CA GLY A 82 4.61 9.50 -20.65
C GLY A 82 4.19 10.36 -19.44
N ILE A 83 3.81 11.62 -19.67
CA ILE A 83 3.35 12.54 -18.61
C ILE A 83 2.06 12.03 -17.97
N ILE A 84 1.11 11.54 -18.77
CA ILE A 84 -0.13 10.94 -18.27
C ILE A 84 0.19 9.70 -17.42
N GLY A 85 1.10 8.83 -17.87
CA GLY A 85 1.53 7.66 -17.11
C GLY A 85 2.12 8.01 -15.75
N LEU A 86 2.99 9.03 -15.68
CA LEU A 86 3.52 9.53 -14.41
C LEU A 86 2.44 10.15 -13.52
N ALA A 87 1.56 10.97 -14.10
CA ALA A 87 0.49 11.63 -13.36
C ALA A 87 -0.47 10.61 -12.72
N VAL A 88 -0.82 9.54 -13.43
CA VAL A 88 -1.69 8.47 -12.91
C VAL A 88 -1.00 7.72 -11.77
N MET A 89 0.28 7.37 -11.91
CA MET A 89 1.03 6.67 -10.84
C MET A 89 1.21 7.55 -9.60
N ALA A 90 1.52 8.84 -9.77
CA ALA A 90 1.63 9.80 -8.69
C ALA A 90 0.28 10.02 -7.99
N ALA A 91 -0.81 10.11 -8.76
CA ALA A 91 -2.17 10.25 -8.22
C ALA A 91 -2.60 9.00 -7.45
N ALA A 92 -2.34 7.80 -7.97
CA ALA A 92 -2.63 6.55 -7.28
C ALA A 92 -1.90 6.47 -5.93
N TRP A 93 -0.59 6.79 -5.90
CA TRP A 93 0.16 6.82 -4.65
C TRP A 93 -0.35 7.89 -3.67
N GLY A 94 -0.57 9.12 -4.16
CA GLY A 94 -1.09 10.22 -3.34
C GLY A 94 -2.43 9.90 -2.70
N ILE A 95 -3.36 9.30 -3.46
CA ILE A 95 -4.65 8.85 -2.94
C ILE A 95 -4.46 7.75 -1.89
N THR A 96 -3.61 6.74 -2.15
CA THR A 96 -3.38 5.67 -1.18
C THR A 96 -2.80 6.19 0.14
N GLN A 97 -1.90 7.17 0.12
CA GLN A 97 -1.34 7.78 1.33
C GLN A 97 -2.42 8.51 2.12
N VAL A 98 -3.23 9.34 1.45
CA VAL A 98 -4.33 10.06 2.10
C VAL A 98 -5.34 9.11 2.73
N LEU A 99 -5.68 8.00 2.04
CA LEU A 99 -6.57 6.98 2.60
C LEU A 99 -5.93 6.28 3.82
N VAL A 100 -4.67 5.87 3.74
CA VAL A 100 -3.95 5.19 4.84
C VAL A 100 -3.86 6.09 6.07
N ASP A 101 -3.52 7.36 5.88
CA ASP A 101 -3.43 8.37 6.94
C ASP A 101 -4.81 8.64 7.56
N TYR A 102 -5.86 8.72 6.74
CA TYR A 102 -7.24 8.90 7.21
C TYR A 102 -7.72 7.72 8.07
N PHE A 103 -7.33 6.50 7.71
CA PHE A 103 -7.64 5.30 8.49
C PHE A 103 -6.63 4.99 9.60
N LEU A 104 -5.68 5.90 9.88
CA LEU A 104 -4.64 5.77 10.90
C LEU A 104 -3.89 4.43 10.84
N VAL A 105 -3.77 3.85 9.64
CA VAL A 105 -2.99 2.63 9.44
C VAL A 105 -1.53 3.05 9.38
N PRO A 106 -0.63 2.52 10.23
CA PRO A 106 0.79 2.82 10.11
C PRO A 106 1.26 2.54 8.69
N ALA A 107 1.76 3.56 7.99
CA ALA A 107 2.18 3.44 6.61
C ALA A 107 3.43 2.55 6.52
N GLU A 108 3.22 1.25 6.31
CA GLU A 108 4.26 0.25 6.06
C GLU A 108 4.79 0.33 4.61
N GLY A 109 5.20 1.52 4.15
CA GLY A 109 5.73 1.73 2.80
C GLY A 109 7.27 1.65 2.78
N PRO A 110 7.91 1.06 1.75
CA PRO A 110 9.38 1.01 1.65
C PRO A 110 10.06 2.39 1.55
N PHE A 111 9.34 3.44 1.14
CA PHE A 111 9.94 4.70 0.70
C PHE A 111 9.72 5.91 1.62
N PHE A 112 8.81 5.86 2.60
CA PHE A 112 8.45 7.04 3.41
C PHE A 112 8.42 6.76 4.92
N ARG A 113 9.14 5.74 5.41
CA ARG A 113 9.20 5.46 6.85
C ARG A 113 9.90 6.58 7.63
N ARG A 114 9.11 7.35 8.39
CA ARG A 114 9.56 8.23 9.48
C ARG A 114 8.74 8.04 10.76
N TYR A 115 8.57 6.80 11.20
CA TYR A 115 8.25 6.58 12.61
C TYR A 115 9.39 5.79 13.25
N PRO A 116 10.32 6.48 13.94
CA PRO A 116 11.07 5.84 15.00
C PRO A 116 10.03 5.39 16.02
N THR A 117 9.83 4.08 16.17
CA THR A 117 9.07 3.56 17.31
C THR A 117 9.85 3.92 18.58
N PRO A 118 9.28 4.69 19.52
CA PRO A 118 9.87 4.83 20.83
C PRO A 118 9.91 3.44 21.45
N ARG A 119 11.12 2.90 21.63
CA ARG A 119 11.32 1.72 22.46
C ARG A 119 11.04 2.16 23.89
N LEU A 120 9.92 1.72 24.44
CA LEU A 120 9.73 1.62 25.88
C LEU A 120 10.27 0.26 26.34
#